data_AF-A0A0Q0W0N4-F1
#
_entry.id   AF-A0A0Q0W0N4-F1
#
_cell.length_a   1.000
_cell.length_b   1.000
_cell.length_c   1.000
_cell.angle_alpha   90.00
_cell.angle_beta   90.00
_cell.angle_gamma   90.00
#
_symmetry.space_group_name_H-M   'P 1'
#
loop_
_entity.id
_entity.type
_entity.pdbx_description
1 polymer ?
#
loop_
_entity_poly.entity_id
_entity_poly.type
_entity_poly.pdbx_seq_one_letter_code
_entity_poly.pdbx_strand_id
1 'polypeptide(L)'
;MMTGTEHEYSINSPGFVPLPESDLILGELAGRTVSEVPFGSVTLSKELQKTVIEFIPRSPSRSLETLERGVYSGIREFYRCFGDRYRLLGLGMHPTLRLDQTAVWDHDEGEYYEIYDRLFSLHQHGWLNIQALQANIEYRSEHEMVELFNRARTLIPYLVAICASSPFVEGAVGDAKDCRLLYYRRNQEKLPLICNGIVPERLKTAADYRRYQEETYRELRSLGGDCLCEEWVASSGVIIRFSRPCIEIKALDEQECVRSDIAVCAFVRALLRNPPAWLEDDRDGLVSLT
;
A
#
# COMPACT_ATOMS: atom_id res chain seq x y z
N MET A 1 14.07 1.71 -15.73
CA MET A 1 13.07 0.87 -15.04
C MET A 1 11.73 1.52 -15.30
N MET A 2 10.78 0.74 -15.81
CA MET A 2 9.38 1.16 -15.89
C MET A 2 8.82 1.11 -14.47
N THR A 3 8.13 2.17 -14.06
CA THR A 3 7.62 2.32 -12.70
C THR A 3 6.15 2.69 -12.74
N GLY A 4 5.32 1.97 -11.99
CA GLY A 4 3.99 2.43 -11.57
C GLY A 4 4.07 2.92 -10.13
N THR A 5 3.16 3.83 -9.77
CA THR A 5 2.98 4.27 -8.39
C THR A 5 1.51 4.21 -8.03
N GLU A 6 1.19 3.96 -6.77
CA GLU A 6 -0.17 4.03 -6.23
C GLU A 6 -0.05 4.85 -4.93
N HIS A 7 -0.97 5.79 -4.75
CA HIS A 7 -0.88 6.84 -3.72
C HIS A 7 -2.16 6.92 -2.92
N GLU A 8 -2.09 6.64 -1.63
CA GLU A 8 -3.25 6.59 -0.75
C GLU A 8 -3.37 7.87 0.08
N TYR A 9 -4.47 8.61 -0.06
CA TYR A 9 -4.70 9.84 0.70
C TYR A 9 -5.92 9.72 1.60
N SER A 10 -5.79 10.16 2.85
CA SER A 10 -6.94 10.33 3.75
C SER A 10 -7.81 11.48 3.25
N ILE A 11 -9.12 11.24 3.20
CA ILE A 11 -10.16 12.22 2.86
C ILE A 11 -10.60 12.90 4.14
N ASN A 12 -10.57 14.23 4.17
CA ASN A 12 -10.90 15.00 5.35
C ASN A 12 -11.76 16.22 5.04
N SER A 13 -12.46 16.73 6.04
CA SER A 13 -13.13 18.03 5.97
C SER A 13 -12.11 19.19 5.91
N PRO A 14 -12.54 20.44 5.64
CA PRO A 14 -11.68 21.63 5.78
C PRO A 14 -10.89 21.74 7.09
N GLY A 15 -11.44 21.16 8.16
CA GLY A 15 -10.83 21.16 9.50
C GLY A 15 -9.95 19.94 9.80
N PHE A 16 -9.61 19.13 8.79
CA PHE A 16 -8.87 17.86 8.95
C PHE A 16 -9.57 16.86 9.88
N VAL A 17 -10.90 16.80 9.81
CA VAL A 17 -11.67 15.70 10.40
C VAL A 17 -11.78 14.61 9.33
N PRO A 18 -11.43 13.34 9.62
CA PRO A 18 -11.50 12.26 8.63
C PRO A 18 -12.95 12.03 8.18
N LEU A 19 -13.14 11.74 6.90
CA LEU A 19 -14.44 11.56 6.27
C LEU A 19 -14.51 10.20 5.56
N PRO A 20 -15.34 9.25 6.03
CA PRO A 20 -15.52 7.95 5.37
C PRO A 20 -16.43 8.07 4.14
N GLU A 21 -15.97 8.82 3.13
CA GLU A 21 -16.79 9.27 1.99
C GLU A 21 -16.18 8.92 0.62
N SER A 22 -15.23 7.97 0.55
CA SER A 22 -14.63 7.56 -0.73
C SER A 22 -15.68 7.03 -1.71
N ASP A 23 -16.69 6.31 -1.23
CA ASP A 23 -17.84 5.84 -2.03
C ASP A 23 -18.70 6.98 -2.56
N LEU A 24 -18.94 8.02 -1.75
CA LEU A 24 -19.68 9.21 -2.18
C LEU A 24 -18.91 9.97 -3.26
N ILE A 25 -17.59 10.11 -3.11
CA ILE A 25 -16.71 10.76 -4.09
C ILE A 25 -16.74 9.99 -5.42
N LEU A 26 -16.49 8.67 -5.38
CA LEU A 26 -16.47 7.83 -6.57
C LEU A 26 -17.85 7.78 -7.24
N GLY A 27 -18.91 7.68 -6.43
CA GLY A 27 -20.30 7.67 -6.89
C GLY A 27 -20.72 8.97 -7.56
N GLU A 28 -20.33 10.13 -7.02
CA GLU A 28 -20.61 11.45 -7.62
C GLU A 28 -19.95 11.58 -9.00
N LEU A 29 -18.70 11.11 -9.13
CA LEU A 29 -17.95 11.16 -10.40
C LEU A 29 -18.49 10.19 -11.45
N ALA A 30 -18.93 9.00 -11.04
CA ALA A 30 -19.40 7.96 -11.96
C ALA A 30 -20.92 7.95 -12.20
N GLY A 31 -21.70 8.67 -11.37
CA GLY A 31 -23.17 8.66 -11.38
C GLY A 31 -23.79 7.35 -10.87
N ARG A 32 -22.99 6.47 -10.29
CA ARG A 32 -23.37 5.16 -9.72
C ARG A 32 -22.26 4.67 -8.79
N THR A 33 -22.56 3.74 -7.89
CA THR A 33 -21.53 3.07 -7.08
C THR A 33 -20.53 2.33 -7.96
N VAL A 34 -19.24 2.65 -7.77
CA VAL A 34 -18.09 2.02 -8.43
C VAL A 34 -16.92 1.95 -7.47
N SER A 35 -16.06 0.95 -7.65
CA SER A 35 -14.78 0.82 -6.93
C SER A 35 -13.67 1.69 -7.54
N GLU A 36 -13.80 2.09 -8.80
CA GLU A 36 -12.82 2.94 -9.47
C GLU A 36 -13.46 3.81 -10.55
N VAL A 37 -12.85 4.95 -10.84
CA VAL A 37 -13.25 5.85 -11.92
C VAL A 37 -12.04 6.49 -12.61
N PRO A 38 -11.97 6.45 -13.96
CA PRO A 38 -10.98 7.24 -14.69
C PRO A 38 -11.13 8.73 -14.40
N PHE A 39 -10.05 9.39 -13.97
CA PHE A 39 -10.09 10.78 -13.51
C PHE A 39 -8.90 11.58 -14.06
N GLY A 40 -9.09 12.10 -15.28
CA GLY A 40 -8.04 12.85 -15.97
C GLY A 40 -6.81 12.01 -16.27
N SER A 41 -5.70 12.30 -15.60
CA SER A 41 -4.40 11.64 -15.74
C SER A 41 -4.21 10.42 -14.83
N VAL A 42 -5.11 10.23 -13.86
CA VAL A 42 -5.12 9.13 -12.90
C VAL A 42 -6.42 8.33 -13.01
N THR A 43 -6.46 7.20 -12.32
CA THR A 43 -7.67 6.53 -11.87
C THR A 43 -7.81 6.84 -10.39
N LEU A 44 -9.02 7.19 -9.94
CA LEU A 44 -9.34 7.20 -8.52
C LEU A 44 -9.91 5.83 -8.16
N SER A 45 -9.37 5.19 -7.14
CA SER A 45 -9.82 3.88 -6.67
C SER A 45 -10.19 3.93 -5.19
N LYS A 46 -11.10 3.04 -4.80
CA LYS A 46 -11.40 2.77 -3.39
C LYS A 46 -10.19 2.13 -2.70
N GLU A 47 -10.19 2.25 -1.39
CA GLU A 47 -9.47 1.36 -0.49
C GLU A 47 -10.46 0.59 0.40
N LEU A 48 -9.98 -0.38 1.19
CA LEU A 48 -10.82 -1.09 2.16
C LEU A 48 -11.52 -0.12 3.11
N GLN A 49 -10.82 0.92 3.55
CA GLN A 49 -11.35 1.96 4.43
C GLN A 49 -11.98 3.09 3.60
N LYS A 50 -13.18 3.53 3.97
CA LYS A 50 -13.87 4.62 3.27
C LYS A 50 -13.22 6.00 3.48
N THR A 51 -12.33 6.11 4.46
CA THR A 51 -11.58 7.35 4.75
C THR A 51 -10.41 7.58 3.81
N VAL A 52 -10.08 6.64 2.92
CA VAL A 52 -8.95 6.74 2.00
C VAL A 52 -9.43 6.65 0.56
N ILE A 53 -8.77 7.40 -0.32
CA ILE A 53 -8.92 7.30 -1.76
C ILE A 53 -7.55 7.19 -2.40
N GLU A 54 -7.43 6.29 -3.37
CA GLU A 54 -6.18 6.00 -4.04
C GLU A 54 -6.09 6.72 -5.39
N PHE A 55 -4.93 7.31 -5.68
CA PHE A 55 -4.61 7.97 -6.95
C PHE A 55 -3.58 7.13 -7.72
N ILE A 56 -4.02 6.50 -8.82
CA ILE A 56 -3.18 5.62 -9.63
C ILE A 56 -2.92 6.28 -10.99
N PRO A 57 -1.68 6.63 -11.38
CA PRO A 57 -1.38 7.03 -12.75
C PRO A 57 -1.86 5.98 -13.76
N ARG A 58 -2.57 6.41 -14.81
CA ARG A 58 -3.20 5.50 -15.80
C ARG A 58 -2.22 4.59 -16.55
N SER A 59 -0.94 4.90 -16.51
CA SER A 59 0.09 4.08 -17.13
C SER A 59 1.40 4.20 -16.35
N PRO A 60 2.15 3.10 -16.21
CA PRO A 60 3.50 3.19 -15.67
C PRO A 60 4.39 3.98 -16.62
N SER A 61 5.49 4.53 -16.11
CA SER A 61 6.41 5.35 -16.88
C SER A 61 7.86 5.09 -16.53
N ARG A 62 8.74 5.27 -17.52
CA ARG A 62 10.20 5.34 -17.29
C ARG A 62 10.62 6.70 -16.71
N SER A 63 9.82 7.74 -16.95
CA SER A 63 10.01 9.10 -16.45
C SER A 63 9.21 9.28 -15.16
N LEU A 64 9.92 9.47 -14.05
CA LEU A 64 9.30 9.81 -12.77
C LEU A 64 8.62 11.18 -12.79
N GLU A 65 9.15 12.13 -13.55
CA GLU A 65 8.53 13.44 -13.75
C GLU A 65 7.14 13.30 -14.40
N THR A 66 6.95 12.32 -15.29
CA THR A 66 5.63 12.04 -15.88
C THR A 66 4.66 11.50 -14.83
N LEU A 67 5.09 10.63 -13.93
CA LEU A 67 4.27 10.13 -12.82
C LEU A 67 3.91 11.27 -11.87
N GLU A 68 4.90 12.07 -11.46
CA GLU A 68 4.71 13.25 -10.60
C GLU A 68 3.67 14.21 -11.17
N ARG A 69 3.83 14.58 -12.46
CA ARG A 69 2.87 15.45 -13.15
C ARG A 69 1.48 14.81 -13.24
N GLY A 70 1.42 13.50 -13.46
CA GLY A 70 0.19 12.72 -13.48
C GLY A 70 -0.58 12.88 -12.17
N VAL A 71 0.01 12.44 -11.06
CA VAL A 71 -0.63 12.49 -9.73
C VAL A 71 -0.95 13.93 -9.34
N TYR A 72 0.00 14.86 -9.49
CA TYR A 72 -0.23 16.27 -9.17
C TYR A 72 -1.38 16.90 -9.95
N SER A 73 -1.49 16.60 -11.25
CA SER A 73 -2.62 17.08 -12.06
C SER A 73 -3.95 16.44 -11.64
N GLY A 74 -3.95 15.15 -11.27
CA GLY A 74 -5.10 14.48 -10.68
C GLY A 74 -5.56 15.15 -9.39
N ILE A 75 -4.65 15.44 -8.46
CA ILE A 75 -4.97 16.13 -7.20
C ILE A 75 -5.52 17.54 -7.45
N ARG A 76 -4.93 18.29 -8.38
CA ARG A 76 -5.46 19.62 -8.75
C ARG A 76 -6.86 19.55 -9.34
N GLU A 77 -7.11 18.56 -10.17
CA GLU A 77 -8.44 18.33 -10.75
C GLU A 77 -9.45 17.93 -9.68
N PHE A 78 -9.04 17.11 -8.71
CA PHE A 78 -9.85 16.75 -7.55
C PHE A 78 -10.31 18.00 -6.79
N TYR A 79 -9.38 18.90 -6.44
CA TYR A 79 -9.73 20.17 -5.81
C TYR A 79 -10.57 21.09 -6.70
N ARG A 80 -10.44 21.01 -8.04
CA ARG A 80 -11.30 21.76 -8.96
C ARG A 80 -12.74 21.25 -8.95
N CYS A 81 -12.94 19.93 -8.85
CA CYS A 81 -14.26 19.30 -8.81
C CYS A 81 -14.97 19.46 -7.46
N PHE A 82 -14.23 19.30 -6.36
CA PHE A 82 -14.81 19.26 -5.02
C PHE A 82 -14.68 20.59 -4.26
N GLY A 83 -13.86 21.52 -4.75
CA GLY A 83 -13.61 22.79 -4.09
C GLY A 83 -13.02 22.59 -2.69
N ASP A 84 -13.61 23.26 -1.71
CA ASP A 84 -13.22 23.12 -0.30
C ASP A 84 -13.96 22.00 0.44
N ARG A 85 -14.80 21.18 -0.22
CA ARG A 85 -15.49 20.09 0.48
C ARG A 85 -14.53 19.10 1.15
N TYR A 86 -13.39 18.86 0.52
CA TYR A 86 -12.41 17.87 0.96
C TYR A 86 -10.99 18.45 1.05
N ARG A 87 -10.21 17.89 1.97
CA ARG A 87 -8.76 18.05 2.10
C ARG A 87 -8.13 16.66 2.07
N LEU A 88 -7.23 16.45 1.12
CA LEU A 88 -6.43 15.23 1.05
C LEU A 88 -5.23 15.37 1.99
N LEU A 89 -4.98 14.35 2.79
CA LEU A 89 -3.84 14.25 3.68
C LEU A 89 -3.03 13.02 3.29
N GLY A 90 -1.76 13.23 2.91
CA GLY A 90 -0.76 12.15 2.83
C GLY A 90 -0.37 11.67 4.23
N LEU A 91 0.85 11.14 4.42
CA LEU A 91 1.28 10.45 5.65
C LEU A 91 0.80 9.00 5.72
N GLY A 92 1.50 8.16 6.47
CA GLY A 92 1.18 6.73 6.62
C GLY A 92 -0.08 6.41 7.44
N MET A 93 -0.52 7.34 8.29
CA MET A 93 -1.74 7.22 9.09
C MET A 93 -2.35 8.60 9.28
N HIS A 94 -3.68 8.70 9.39
CA HIS A 94 -4.33 9.92 9.84
C HIS A 94 -4.05 10.16 11.35
N PRO A 95 -3.42 11.29 11.74
CA PRO A 95 -2.90 11.49 13.10
C PRO A 95 -3.94 11.45 14.22
N THR A 96 -5.19 11.84 13.94
CA THR A 96 -6.26 12.00 14.94
C THR A 96 -7.47 11.09 14.70
N LEU A 97 -7.42 10.21 13.68
CA LEU A 97 -8.53 9.33 13.36
C LEU A 97 -8.72 8.33 14.49
N ARG A 98 -9.96 8.21 14.96
CA ARG A 98 -10.42 7.11 15.81
C ARG A 98 -11.26 6.14 15.00
N LEU A 99 -11.26 4.87 15.40
CA LEU A 99 -11.94 3.80 14.66
C LEU A 99 -13.45 3.98 14.53
N ASP A 100 -14.09 4.78 15.39
CA ASP A 100 -15.52 5.12 15.29
C ASP A 100 -15.83 6.23 14.28
N GLN A 101 -14.81 6.83 13.67
CA GLN A 101 -14.93 7.88 12.63
C GLN A 101 -14.71 7.36 11.21
N THR A 102 -14.45 6.06 11.07
CA THR A 102 -14.16 5.41 9.79
C THR A 102 -15.11 4.23 9.57
N ALA A 103 -15.10 3.68 8.36
CA ALA A 103 -15.93 2.56 7.97
C ALA A 103 -15.20 1.72 6.92
N VAL A 104 -15.52 0.42 6.90
CA VAL A 104 -15.13 -0.48 5.83
C VAL A 104 -16.01 -0.19 4.60
N TRP A 105 -15.46 -0.40 3.41
CA TRP A 105 -16.22 -0.45 2.17
C TRP A 105 -17.35 -1.50 2.26
N ASP A 106 -18.59 -1.10 2.00
CA ASP A 106 -19.79 -1.89 2.24
C ASP A 106 -20.64 -2.09 0.96
N HIS A 107 -20.03 -1.93 -0.22
CA HIS A 107 -20.70 -2.08 -1.52
C HIS A 107 -20.38 -3.44 -2.16
N ASP A 108 -19.75 -3.45 -3.33
CA ASP A 108 -19.18 -4.66 -3.92
C ASP A 108 -18.15 -5.30 -2.98
N GLU A 109 -17.88 -6.60 -3.17
CA GLU A 109 -16.89 -7.36 -2.39
C GLU A 109 -17.29 -7.73 -0.94
N GLY A 110 -18.56 -7.56 -0.55
CA GLY A 110 -19.04 -7.88 0.80
C GLY A 110 -18.64 -9.28 1.31
N GLU A 111 -18.69 -10.32 0.46
CA GLU A 111 -18.27 -11.68 0.82
C GLU A 111 -16.79 -11.75 1.24
N TYR A 112 -15.89 -11.01 0.58
CA TYR A 112 -14.48 -10.97 0.95
C TYR A 112 -14.29 -10.26 2.29
N TYR A 113 -14.96 -9.12 2.51
CA TYR A 113 -14.82 -8.36 3.76
C TYR A 113 -15.43 -9.06 4.96
N GLU A 114 -16.53 -9.80 4.79
CA GLU A 114 -17.10 -10.66 5.84
C GLU A 114 -16.10 -11.73 6.30
N ILE A 115 -15.40 -12.36 5.35
CA ILE A 115 -14.39 -13.37 5.65
C ILE A 115 -13.15 -12.72 6.29
N TYR A 116 -12.70 -11.57 5.78
CA TYR A 116 -11.64 -10.80 6.41
C TYR A 116 -11.97 -10.41 7.85
N ASP A 117 -13.15 -9.89 8.11
CA ASP A 117 -13.55 -9.46 9.45
C ASP A 117 -13.64 -10.67 10.40
N ARG A 118 -14.24 -11.77 9.95
CA ARG A 118 -14.29 -13.02 10.73
C ARG A 118 -12.88 -13.54 11.08
N LEU A 119 -11.96 -13.51 10.12
CA LEU A 119 -10.61 -14.04 10.31
C LEU A 119 -9.72 -13.09 11.08
N PHE A 120 -9.77 -11.79 10.82
CA PHE A 120 -8.75 -10.84 11.21
C PHE A 120 -9.25 -9.64 12.00
N SER A 121 -10.57 -9.47 12.12
CA SER A 121 -11.22 -8.27 12.67
C SER A 121 -10.78 -7.00 11.96
N LEU A 122 -11.64 -6.48 11.10
CA LEU A 122 -11.34 -5.27 10.33
C LEU A 122 -11.36 -4.01 11.21
N HIS A 123 -11.98 -4.05 12.38
CA HIS A 123 -12.07 -2.89 13.29
C HIS A 123 -10.77 -2.65 14.08
N GLN A 124 -9.70 -2.30 13.38
CA GLN A 124 -8.40 -1.93 13.95
C GLN A 124 -7.65 -0.96 13.02
N HIS A 125 -6.68 -0.22 13.58
CA HIS A 125 -5.89 0.77 12.83
C HIS A 125 -5.14 0.16 11.65
N GLY A 126 -4.68 -1.09 11.77
CA GLY A 126 -3.95 -1.80 10.70
C GLY A 126 -4.78 -2.13 9.45
N TRP A 127 -6.07 -1.78 9.46
CA TRP A 127 -6.97 -1.85 8.31
C TRP A 127 -7.62 -0.50 7.99
N LEU A 128 -7.98 0.28 9.03
CA LEU A 128 -8.85 1.45 8.91
C LEU A 128 -8.16 2.81 9.11
N ASN A 129 -6.84 2.80 9.29
CA ASN A 129 -6.04 4.01 9.42
C ASN A 129 -4.63 3.81 8.85
N ILE A 130 -4.55 3.33 7.61
CA ILE A 130 -3.27 3.11 6.91
C ILE A 130 -3.30 3.79 5.55
N GLN A 131 -2.18 4.38 5.15
CA GLN A 131 -1.99 4.93 3.81
C GLN A 131 -0.58 4.57 3.32
N ALA A 132 -0.48 3.97 2.14
CA ALA A 132 0.80 3.57 1.56
C ALA A 132 1.12 4.31 0.27
N LEU A 133 2.42 4.56 0.09
CA LEU A 133 3.01 4.75 -1.22
C LEU A 133 3.42 3.37 -1.74
N GLN A 134 2.89 2.97 -2.88
CA GLN A 134 3.22 1.70 -3.50
C GLN A 134 4.10 1.93 -4.73
N ALA A 135 5.31 1.36 -4.75
CA ALA A 135 6.23 1.46 -5.88
C ALA A 135 6.28 0.15 -6.67
N ASN A 136 5.72 0.17 -7.88
CA ASN A 136 5.63 -0.98 -8.77
C ASN A 136 6.76 -0.96 -9.81
N ILE A 137 7.68 -1.93 -9.77
CA ILE A 137 8.85 -1.99 -10.65
C ILE A 137 8.72 -3.19 -11.60
N GLU A 138 8.57 -2.90 -12.89
CA GLU A 138 8.42 -3.93 -13.94
C GLU A 138 9.64 -4.84 -14.04
N TYR A 139 9.41 -6.15 -14.21
CA TYR A 139 10.42 -7.13 -14.60
C TYR A 139 10.04 -7.76 -15.96
N ARG A 140 11.03 -8.22 -16.73
CA ARG A 140 10.81 -8.80 -18.07
C ARG A 140 11.16 -10.28 -18.16
N SER A 141 11.73 -10.85 -17.11
CA SER A 141 12.11 -12.25 -17.03
C SER A 141 12.10 -12.73 -15.59
N GLU A 142 12.04 -14.04 -15.39
CA GLU A 142 12.17 -14.65 -14.06
C GLU A 142 13.49 -14.28 -13.37
N HIS A 143 14.59 -14.22 -14.13
CA HIS A 143 15.89 -13.80 -13.58
C HIS A 143 15.83 -12.37 -13.02
N GLU A 144 15.31 -11.42 -13.82
CA GLU A 144 15.15 -10.02 -13.40
C GLU A 144 14.20 -9.89 -12.21
N MET A 145 13.10 -10.67 -12.20
CA MET A 145 12.15 -10.71 -11.09
C MET A 145 12.83 -11.13 -9.77
N VAL A 146 13.56 -12.25 -9.77
CA VAL A 146 14.26 -12.76 -8.58
C VAL A 146 15.33 -11.78 -8.11
N GLU A 147 16.09 -11.20 -9.04
CA GLU A 147 17.12 -10.20 -8.73
C GLU A 147 16.53 -8.93 -8.09
N LEU A 148 15.46 -8.38 -8.69
CA LEU A 148 14.79 -7.19 -8.18
C LEU A 148 14.13 -7.44 -6.83
N PHE A 149 13.42 -8.56 -6.67
CA PHE A 149 12.77 -8.92 -5.42
C PHE A 149 13.78 -9.07 -4.28
N ASN A 150 14.87 -9.80 -4.51
CA ASN A 150 15.91 -10.00 -3.51
C ASN A 150 16.68 -8.71 -3.19
N ARG A 151 16.81 -7.77 -4.13
CA ARG A 151 17.35 -6.44 -3.81
C ARG A 151 16.35 -5.63 -2.99
N ALA A 152 15.09 -5.58 -3.41
CA ALA A 152 14.05 -4.83 -2.70
C ALA A 152 13.90 -5.29 -1.25
N ARG A 153 13.89 -6.61 -0.99
CA ARG A 153 13.72 -7.14 0.37
C ARG A 153 14.81 -6.65 1.33
N THR A 154 16.08 -6.56 0.87
CA THR A 154 17.21 -6.10 1.71
C THR A 154 17.16 -4.61 2.01
N LEU A 155 16.41 -3.85 1.21
CA LEU A 155 16.23 -2.42 1.36
C LEU A 155 15.08 -2.06 2.30
N ILE A 156 14.15 -2.99 2.56
CA ILE A 156 12.91 -2.71 3.30
C ILE A 156 13.14 -1.99 4.63
N PRO A 157 14.01 -2.45 5.56
CA PRO A 157 14.16 -1.78 6.85
C PRO A 157 14.63 -0.32 6.73
N TYR A 158 15.50 -0.04 5.76
CA TYR A 158 16.02 1.30 5.50
C TYR A 158 14.99 2.21 4.84
N LEU A 159 14.23 1.67 3.89
CA LEU A 159 13.16 2.41 3.23
C LEU A 159 12.06 2.78 4.22
N VAL A 160 11.67 1.85 5.10
CA VAL A 160 10.76 2.08 6.23
C VAL A 160 11.27 3.22 7.10
N ALA A 161 12.52 3.14 7.57
CA ALA A 161 13.10 4.17 8.43
C ALA A 161 13.13 5.57 7.78
N ILE A 162 13.34 5.66 6.47
CA ILE A 162 13.39 6.94 5.75
C ILE A 162 12.01 7.48 5.44
N CYS A 163 11.03 6.60 5.16
CA CYS A 163 9.69 7.00 4.74
C CYS A 163 8.72 7.16 5.92
N ALA A 164 9.10 6.75 7.13
CA ALA A 164 8.27 6.81 8.33
C ALA A 164 7.61 8.19 8.52
N SER A 165 6.30 8.27 8.33
CA SER A 165 5.53 9.51 8.35
C SER A 165 4.27 9.41 9.24
N SER A 166 4.16 8.34 10.03
CA SER A 166 3.02 8.01 10.90
C SER A 166 3.34 7.99 12.41
N PRO A 167 3.90 9.05 13.02
CA PRO A 167 4.30 9.02 14.43
C PRO A 167 3.15 9.28 15.43
N PHE A 168 1.94 9.57 14.96
CA PHE A 168 0.79 9.91 15.80
C PHE A 168 -0.39 8.99 15.54
N VAL A 169 -1.08 8.60 16.61
CA VAL A 169 -2.30 7.79 16.57
C VAL A 169 -3.31 8.37 17.56
N GLU A 170 -4.54 8.59 17.11
CA GLU A 170 -5.65 9.15 17.92
C GLU A 170 -5.28 10.45 18.67
N GLY A 171 -4.41 11.28 18.07
CA GLY A 171 -3.98 12.57 18.63
C GLY A 171 -2.86 12.48 19.66
N ALA A 172 -2.32 11.30 19.92
CA ALA A 172 -1.17 11.08 20.79
C ALA A 172 0.07 10.63 20.01
N VAL A 173 1.26 10.85 20.57
CA VAL A 173 2.50 10.27 20.04
C VAL A 173 2.41 8.75 20.17
N GLY A 174 2.57 8.05 19.06
CA GLY A 174 2.54 6.59 19.02
C GLY A 174 3.85 5.94 19.46
N ASP A 175 3.87 4.61 19.47
CA ASP A 175 4.99 3.81 19.98
C ASP A 175 6.20 3.74 19.02
N ALA A 176 6.03 4.18 17.76
CA ALA A 176 7.10 4.25 16.78
C ALA A 176 6.98 5.48 15.87
N LYS A 177 8.02 5.71 15.06
CA LYS A 177 7.99 6.71 13.99
C LYS A 177 7.13 6.28 12.81
N ASP A 178 7.11 4.98 12.55
CA ASP A 178 6.22 4.32 11.61
C ASP A 178 5.21 3.49 12.41
N CYS A 179 4.14 4.13 12.89
CA CYS A 179 3.07 3.39 13.54
C CYS A 179 2.29 2.56 12.52
N ARG A 180 2.21 2.99 11.25
CA ARG A 180 1.47 2.29 10.20
C ARG A 180 1.92 0.84 10.12
N LEU A 181 3.22 0.58 10.03
CA LEU A 181 3.76 -0.77 9.95
C LEU A 181 3.65 -1.56 11.24
N LEU A 182 3.67 -0.91 12.41
CA LEU A 182 3.40 -1.60 13.68
C LEU A 182 1.99 -2.18 13.74
N TYR A 183 1.00 -1.43 13.25
CA TYR A 183 -0.39 -1.89 13.17
C TYR A 183 -0.60 -2.85 11.99
N TYR A 184 -0.06 -2.52 10.82
CA TYR A 184 -0.17 -3.33 9.61
C TYR A 184 0.38 -4.74 9.82
N ARG A 185 1.54 -4.92 10.47
CA ARG A 185 2.09 -6.27 10.69
C ARG A 185 1.27 -7.14 11.64
N ARG A 186 0.36 -6.54 12.42
CA ARG A 186 -0.55 -7.24 13.35
C ARG A 186 -1.94 -7.47 12.77
N ASN A 187 -2.29 -6.78 11.68
CA ASN A 187 -3.64 -6.79 11.11
C ASN A 187 -4.08 -8.21 10.69
N GLN A 188 -3.13 -9.10 10.40
CA GLN A 188 -3.32 -10.49 9.99
C GLN A 188 -2.55 -11.48 10.87
N GLU A 189 -2.35 -11.18 12.16
CA GLU A 189 -1.49 -11.96 13.06
C GLU A 189 -1.87 -13.44 13.22
N LYS A 190 -3.12 -13.83 12.91
CA LYS A 190 -3.55 -15.24 12.91
C LYS A 190 -2.90 -16.08 11.82
N LEU A 191 -2.41 -15.45 10.75
CA LEU A 191 -1.68 -16.09 9.66
C LEU A 191 -0.41 -15.28 9.34
N PRO A 192 0.65 -15.41 10.15
CA PRO A 192 1.86 -14.61 10.01
C PRO A 192 2.54 -14.73 8.65
N LEU A 193 2.33 -15.85 7.93
CA LEU A 193 2.86 -16.05 6.58
C LEU A 193 2.38 -14.98 5.60
N ILE A 194 1.20 -14.38 5.79
CA ILE A 194 0.65 -13.38 4.86
C ILE A 194 1.53 -12.11 4.82
N CYS A 195 1.86 -11.57 6.00
CA CYS A 195 2.69 -10.39 6.16
C CYS A 195 4.19 -10.74 6.17
N ASN A 196 4.52 -11.98 6.54
CA ASN A 196 5.86 -12.55 6.58
C ASN A 196 6.89 -11.71 7.36
N GLY A 197 6.44 -11.05 8.44
CA GLY A 197 7.27 -10.16 9.25
C GLY A 197 7.76 -8.93 8.48
N ILE A 198 7.02 -8.48 7.45
CA ILE A 198 7.34 -7.39 6.53
C ILE A 198 8.52 -7.71 5.59
N VAL A 199 9.59 -8.36 6.05
CA VAL A 199 10.73 -8.76 5.21
C VAL A 199 10.56 -10.20 4.70
N PRO A 200 10.28 -10.40 3.40
CA PRO A 200 10.10 -11.74 2.87
C PRO A 200 11.41 -12.52 2.77
N GLU A 201 11.28 -13.84 2.64
CA GLU A 201 12.39 -14.74 2.39
C GLU A 201 13.07 -14.49 1.04
N ARG A 202 14.34 -14.86 0.96
CA ARG A 202 15.11 -14.80 -0.29
C ARG A 202 14.58 -15.85 -1.27
N LEU A 203 14.36 -15.43 -2.51
CA LEU A 203 13.94 -16.32 -3.60
C LEU A 203 15.14 -16.82 -4.41
N LYS A 204 15.07 -18.06 -4.90
CA LYS A 204 15.98 -18.56 -5.95
C LYS A 204 15.28 -18.60 -7.30
N THR A 205 13.97 -18.86 -7.32
CA THR A 205 13.15 -19.04 -8.52
C THR A 205 11.73 -18.51 -8.32
N ALA A 206 10.98 -18.37 -9.40
CA ALA A 206 9.54 -18.08 -9.34
C ALA A 206 8.74 -19.20 -8.67
N ALA A 207 9.25 -20.44 -8.71
CA ALA A 207 8.61 -21.58 -8.05
C ALA A 207 8.68 -21.47 -6.52
N ASP A 208 9.69 -20.80 -5.96
CA ASP A 208 9.78 -20.57 -4.52
C ASP A 208 8.67 -19.64 -4.04
N TYR A 209 8.43 -18.53 -4.77
CA TYR A 209 7.35 -17.59 -4.44
C TYR A 209 5.97 -18.25 -4.57
N ARG A 210 5.74 -19.03 -5.64
CA ARG A 210 4.48 -19.78 -5.81
C ARG A 210 4.27 -20.81 -4.70
N ARG A 211 5.33 -21.45 -4.20
CA ARG A 211 5.24 -22.39 -3.09
C ARG A 211 4.84 -21.68 -1.80
N TYR A 212 5.48 -20.55 -1.51
CA TYR A 212 5.11 -19.68 -0.39
C TYR A 212 3.64 -19.26 -0.48
N GLN A 213 3.19 -18.80 -1.65
CA GLN A 213 1.81 -18.39 -1.87
C GLN A 213 0.82 -19.55 -1.68
N GLU A 214 1.12 -20.74 -2.20
CA GLU A 214 0.27 -21.92 -2.03
C GLU A 214 0.26 -22.43 -0.58
N GLU A 215 1.33 -22.25 0.18
CA GLU A 215 1.37 -22.53 1.62
C GLU A 215 0.44 -21.57 2.39
N THR A 216 0.55 -20.26 2.12
CA THR A 216 -0.38 -19.26 2.66
C THR A 216 -1.83 -19.58 2.32
N TYR A 217 -2.11 -19.97 1.07
CA TYR A 217 -3.46 -20.36 0.64
C TYR A 217 -3.97 -21.60 1.36
N ARG A 218 -3.12 -22.60 1.59
CA ARG A 218 -3.50 -23.81 2.33
C ARG A 218 -3.91 -23.47 3.76
N GLU A 219 -3.17 -22.59 4.42
CA GLU A 219 -3.53 -22.14 5.77
C GLU A 219 -4.82 -21.30 5.76
N LEU A 220 -4.98 -20.37 4.81
CA LEU A 220 -6.22 -19.61 4.63
C LEU A 220 -7.44 -20.53 4.44
N ARG A 221 -7.35 -21.51 3.54
CA ARG A 221 -8.41 -22.51 3.33
C ARG A 221 -8.72 -23.29 4.59
N SER A 222 -7.73 -23.63 5.40
CA SER A 222 -7.94 -24.33 6.69
C SER A 222 -8.76 -23.51 7.70
N LEU A 223 -8.79 -22.18 7.54
CA LEU A 223 -9.61 -21.25 8.33
C LEU A 223 -10.93 -20.86 7.63
N GLY A 224 -11.23 -21.45 6.47
CA GLY A 224 -12.38 -21.12 5.62
C GLY A 224 -12.24 -19.79 4.89
N GLY A 225 -11.01 -19.44 4.50
CA GLY A 225 -10.65 -18.22 3.76
C GLY A 225 -10.44 -18.43 2.26
N ASP A 226 -11.11 -19.41 1.65
CA ASP A 226 -10.90 -19.82 0.26
C ASP A 226 -11.03 -18.66 -0.74
N CYS A 227 -12.01 -17.77 -0.54
CA CYS A 227 -12.21 -16.59 -1.39
C CYS A 227 -11.06 -15.57 -1.28
N LEU A 228 -10.23 -15.64 -0.23
CA LEU A 228 -9.07 -14.76 -0.06
C LEU A 228 -7.81 -15.33 -0.74
N CYS A 229 -7.88 -16.48 -1.41
CA CYS A 229 -6.72 -17.14 -2.04
C CYS A 229 -6.35 -16.51 -3.39
N GLU A 230 -6.07 -15.21 -3.35
CA GLU A 230 -5.76 -14.39 -4.50
C GLU A 230 -4.41 -13.69 -4.33
N GLU A 231 -3.82 -13.25 -5.45
CA GLU A 231 -2.49 -12.65 -5.46
C GLU A 231 -2.34 -11.44 -4.52
N TRP A 232 -3.44 -10.70 -4.32
CA TRP A 232 -3.48 -9.53 -3.46
C TRP A 232 -3.49 -9.83 -1.96
N VAL A 233 -3.65 -11.10 -1.54
CA VAL A 233 -3.58 -11.45 -0.12
C VAL A 233 -2.20 -11.24 0.47
N ALA A 234 -1.13 -11.35 -0.34
CA ALA A 234 0.24 -11.19 0.14
C ALA A 234 0.48 -9.74 0.59
N SER A 235 0.97 -9.58 1.83
CA SER A 235 1.13 -8.30 2.50
C SER A 235 2.52 -8.09 3.09
N SER A 236 3.54 -8.81 2.60
CA SER A 236 4.94 -8.47 2.90
C SER A 236 5.32 -7.12 2.29
N GLY A 237 6.37 -6.50 2.83
CA GLY A 237 6.83 -5.16 2.43
C GLY A 237 7.25 -5.05 0.96
N VAL A 238 7.61 -6.17 0.34
CA VAL A 238 7.66 -6.33 -1.11
C VAL A 238 6.96 -7.63 -1.52
N ILE A 239 6.18 -7.58 -2.60
CA ILE A 239 5.50 -8.74 -3.18
C ILE A 239 5.74 -8.81 -4.69
N ILE A 240 5.40 -9.95 -5.30
CA ILE A 240 5.44 -10.15 -6.76
C ILE A 240 4.02 -10.14 -7.29
N ARG A 241 3.79 -9.38 -8.36
CA ARG A 241 2.58 -9.41 -9.18
C ARG A 241 2.89 -10.11 -10.50
N PHE A 242 2.29 -11.26 -10.72
CA PHE A 242 2.33 -12.02 -11.98
C PHE A 242 1.27 -11.53 -12.96
N SER A 243 0.09 -11.12 -12.48
CA SER A 243 -0.99 -10.57 -13.31
C SER A 243 -0.58 -9.25 -14.00
N ARG A 244 0.23 -8.46 -13.29
CA ARG A 244 0.91 -7.24 -13.74
C ARG A 244 2.41 -7.43 -13.50
N PRO A 245 3.24 -7.83 -14.48
CA PRO A 245 4.64 -8.26 -14.29
C PRO A 245 5.57 -7.24 -13.58
N CYS A 246 5.46 -7.13 -12.26
CA CYS A 246 6.21 -6.20 -11.44
C CYS A 246 6.43 -6.73 -10.02
N ILE A 247 7.48 -6.25 -9.37
CA ILE A 247 7.54 -6.28 -7.91
C ILE A 247 6.85 -5.04 -7.36
N GLU A 248 6.12 -5.18 -6.27
CA GLU A 248 5.40 -4.08 -5.63
C GLU A 248 5.99 -3.88 -4.23
N ILE A 249 6.64 -2.75 -4.02
CA ILE A 249 7.15 -2.33 -2.71
C ILE A 249 6.05 -1.51 -2.04
N LYS A 250 5.49 -2.03 -0.95
CA LYS A 250 4.31 -1.47 -0.25
C LYS A 250 4.53 -1.17 1.24
N ALA A 251 5.75 -1.40 1.72
CA ALA A 251 6.15 -1.03 3.08
C ALA A 251 6.26 0.49 3.30
N LEU A 252 6.14 1.31 2.27
CA LEU A 252 6.38 2.75 2.37
C LEU A 252 5.10 3.45 2.84
N ASP A 253 5.21 4.30 3.85
CA ASP A 253 4.15 5.27 4.15
C ASP A 253 3.95 6.21 2.96
N GLU A 254 2.73 6.67 2.70
CA GLU A 254 2.52 7.84 1.83
C GLU A 254 3.22 9.06 2.47
N GLN A 255 3.79 9.95 1.67
CA GLN A 255 4.49 11.14 2.15
C GLN A 255 3.58 12.37 2.17
N GLU A 256 4.07 13.47 2.71
CA GLU A 256 3.31 14.73 2.85
C GLU A 256 3.01 15.41 1.49
N CYS A 257 3.72 15.02 0.43
CA CYS A 257 3.45 15.53 -0.91
C CYS A 257 3.98 14.61 -2.02
N VAL A 258 3.33 14.69 -3.19
CA VAL A 258 3.68 13.94 -4.42
C VAL A 258 5.17 14.01 -4.75
N ARG A 259 5.82 15.16 -4.50
CA ARG A 259 7.24 15.32 -4.80
C ARG A 259 8.12 14.48 -3.88
N SER A 260 7.76 14.35 -2.61
CA SER A 260 8.43 13.46 -1.65
C SER A 260 8.21 11.99 -2.05
N ASP A 261 6.99 11.61 -2.42
CA ASP A 261 6.69 10.24 -2.89
C ASP A 261 7.53 9.85 -4.11
N ILE A 262 7.61 10.76 -5.09
CA ILE A 262 8.38 10.53 -6.30
C ILE A 262 9.88 10.55 -6.04
N ALA A 263 10.36 11.34 -5.06
CA ALA A 263 11.75 11.30 -4.61
C ALA A 263 12.09 9.94 -3.98
N VAL A 264 11.18 9.36 -3.19
CA VAL A 264 11.33 8.00 -2.67
C VAL A 264 11.41 6.99 -3.81
N CYS A 265 10.54 7.10 -4.82
CA CYS A 265 10.60 6.24 -6.02
C CYS A 265 11.93 6.39 -6.79
N ALA A 266 12.48 7.61 -6.85
CA ALA A 266 13.78 7.87 -7.46
C ALA A 266 14.91 7.19 -6.67
N PHE A 267 14.87 7.28 -5.35
CA PHE A 267 15.81 6.64 -4.44
C PHE A 267 15.76 5.12 -4.56
N VAL A 268 14.57 4.52 -4.49
CA VAL A 268 14.35 3.08 -4.72
C VAL A 268 14.94 2.63 -6.06
N ARG A 269 14.65 3.35 -7.15
CA ARG A 269 15.22 3.03 -8.47
C ARG A 269 16.75 3.09 -8.51
N ALA A 270 17.36 4.02 -7.78
CA ALA A 270 18.81 4.13 -7.73
C ALA A 270 19.41 2.92 -7.00
N LEU A 271 18.84 2.55 -5.86
CA LEU A 271 19.29 1.41 -5.04
C LEU A 271 19.08 0.08 -5.74
N LEU A 272 17.97 -0.12 -6.46
CA LEU A 272 17.72 -1.37 -7.19
C LEU A 272 18.70 -1.56 -8.37
N ARG A 273 19.18 -0.46 -8.97
CA ARG A 273 20.18 -0.51 -10.05
C ARG A 273 21.59 -0.73 -9.51
N ASN A 274 21.91 -0.13 -8.37
CA ASN A 274 23.23 -0.17 -7.76
C ASN A 274 23.08 -0.37 -6.25
N PRO A 275 22.81 -1.61 -5.79
CA PRO A 275 22.65 -1.87 -4.36
C PRO A 275 24.00 -1.66 -3.65
N PRO A 276 23.99 -1.08 -2.44
CA PRO A 276 25.20 -1.02 -1.62
C PRO A 276 25.73 -2.42 -1.32
N ALA A 277 27.05 -2.61 -1.43
CA ALA A 277 27.71 -3.91 -1.24
C ALA A 277 27.70 -4.40 0.22
N TRP A 278 27.32 -3.54 1.17
CA TRP A 278 27.33 -3.81 2.61
C TRP A 278 25.95 -4.14 3.18
N LEU A 279 24.91 -4.25 2.34
CA LEU A 279 23.58 -4.60 2.80
C LEU A 279 23.55 -6.01 3.40
N GLU A 280 22.89 -6.14 4.55
CA GLU A 280 22.52 -7.43 5.11
C GLU A 280 21.62 -8.19 4.14
N ASP A 281 21.86 -9.50 3.99
CA ASP A 281 21.08 -10.42 3.16
C ASP A 281 20.58 -11.62 3.98
N ASP A 282 20.92 -11.73 5.26
CA ASP A 282 20.21 -12.66 6.14
C ASP A 282 18.83 -12.11 6.51
N ARG A 283 17.80 -12.98 6.51
CA ARG A 283 16.44 -12.54 6.81
C ARG A 283 16.30 -12.14 8.28
N ASP A 284 16.84 -12.92 9.20
CA ASP A 284 16.70 -12.64 10.63
C ASP A 284 17.45 -11.34 10.99
N GLY A 285 18.62 -11.14 10.37
CA GLY A 285 19.35 -9.87 10.41
C GLY A 285 18.49 -8.69 9.94
N LEU A 286 17.83 -8.80 8.79
CA LEU A 286 16.95 -7.74 8.27
C LEU A 286 15.71 -7.49 9.14
N VAL A 287 15.06 -8.55 9.62
CA VAL A 287 13.89 -8.44 10.52
C VAL A 287 14.27 -7.79 11.84
N SER A 288 15.49 -7.99 12.34
CA SER A 288 15.96 -7.33 13.57
C SER A 288 16.11 -5.80 13.43
N LEU A 289 16.11 -5.29 12.18
CA LEU A 289 16.16 -3.85 11.88
C LEU A 289 14.76 -3.22 11.73
N THR A 290 13.68 -4.02 11.79
CA THR A 290 12.27 -3.57 11.63
C THR A 290 11.48 -3.68 12.93
#